data_AF-A0ABD3WYE1-F1
#
_entry.id   AF-A0ABD3WYE1-F1
#
_cell.length_a   1.000
_cell.length_b   1.000
_cell.length_c   1.000
_cell.angle_alpha   90.00
_cell.angle_beta   90.00
_cell.angle_gamma   90.00
#
_symmetry.space_group_name_H-M   'P 1'
#
loop_
_entity.id
_entity.type
_entity.pdbx_description
1 polymer ?
#
loop_
_entity_poly.entity_id
_entity_poly.type
_entity_poly.pdbx_seq_one_letter_code
_entity_poly.pdbx_strand_id
1 'polypeptide(L)'
;MCDERHSIMMFDEHHSALMFGERHSILMCDERHSIIMCDEPHSVLMCDERHSILMCDERHSALMFDERHSIRMCDERHSIMMCDEASFYTDV
;
A
#
# COMPACT_ATOMS: atom_id res chain seq x y z
N MET A 1 19.34 13.71 17.35
CA MET A 1 19.50 12.40 16.69
C MET A 1 18.50 12.39 15.55
N CYS A 2 18.98 12.50 14.30
CA CYS A 2 18.11 12.45 13.14
C CYS A 2 17.77 10.98 12.87
N ASP A 3 16.66 10.49 13.45
CA ASP A 3 16.10 9.19 13.07
C ASP A 3 15.22 9.43 11.84
N GLU A 4 15.87 9.62 10.69
CA GLU A 4 15.22 9.74 9.39
C GLU A 4 15.42 8.42 8.64
N ARG A 5 14.52 7.48 8.87
CA ARG A 5 14.43 6.27 8.06
C ARG A 5 13.38 6.48 6.98
N HIS A 6 13.90 6.61 5.76
CA HIS A 6 13.15 6.65 4.52
C HIS A 6 13.54 5.42 3.72
N SER A 7 12.55 4.65 3.27
CA SER A 7 12.77 3.52 2.37
C SER A 7 12.02 3.70 1.07
N ILE A 8 12.66 3.23 0.00
CA ILE A 8 12.03 3.08 -1.31
C ILE A 8 12.17 1.61 -1.68
N MET A 9 11.05 0.95 -1.91
CA MET A 9 10.98 -0.47 -2.21
C MET A 9 10.25 -0.68 -3.53
N MET A 10 10.75 -1.62 -4.33
CA MET A 10 10.19 -1.98 -5.62
C MET A 10 10.12 -3.50 -5.71
N PHE A 11 8.97 -4.03 -6.07
CA PHE A 11 8.75 -5.45 -6.29
C PHE A 11 8.07 -5.69 -7.63
N ASP A 12 8.56 -6.71 -8.32
CA ASP A 12 8.03 -7.22 -9.59
C ASP A 12 8.14 -8.75 -9.50
N GLU A 13 7.09 -9.34 -8.95
CA GLU A 13 7.03 -10.77 -8.66
C GLU A 13 5.63 -11.32 -8.96
N HIS A 14 5.52 -12.63 -9.10
CA HIS A 14 4.20 -13.22 -9.33
C HIS A 14 3.36 -13.27 -8.04
N HIS A 15 4.00 -13.40 -6.87
CA HIS A 15 3.34 -13.34 -5.57
C HIS A 15 4.29 -12.77 -4.52
N SER A 16 3.82 -11.84 -3.71
CA SER A 16 4.54 -11.39 -2.52
C SER A 16 3.65 -11.24 -1.29
N ALA A 17 4.31 -11.16 -0.16
CA ALA A 17 3.76 -10.65 1.09
C ALA A 17 4.76 -9.64 1.64
N LEU A 18 4.38 -8.37 1.67
CA LEU A 18 5.23 -7.24 2.01
C LEU A 18 4.79 -6.68 3.36
N MET A 19 5.76 -6.49 4.25
CA MET A 19 5.54 -5.82 5.53
C MET A 19 6.63 -4.78 5.76
N PHE A 20 6.23 -3.56 6.08
CA PHE A 20 7.16 -2.46 6.35
C PHE A 20 6.61 -1.51 7.43
N GLY A 21 7.53 -0.87 8.13
CA GLY A 21 7.32 -0.16 9.40
C GLY A 21 8.35 0.96 9.63
N GLU A 22 8.77 1.63 8.56
CA GLU A 22 9.65 2.79 8.58
C GLU A 22 8.91 4.11 8.89
N ARG A 23 9.65 5.19 9.14
CA ARG A 23 9.01 6.48 9.43
C ARG A 23 8.37 7.10 8.18
N HIS A 24 8.98 6.84 7.03
CA HIS A 24 8.48 7.21 5.72
C HIS A 24 8.83 6.09 4.73
N SER A 25 7.87 5.64 3.94
CA SER A 25 8.15 4.69 2.87
C SER A 25 7.53 5.11 1.54
N ILE A 26 8.13 4.63 0.47
CA ILE A 26 7.54 4.60 -0.87
C ILE A 26 7.60 3.15 -1.34
N LEU A 27 6.44 2.56 -1.63
CA LEU A 27 6.33 1.24 -2.22
C LEU A 27 5.85 1.36 -3.67
N MET A 28 6.51 0.65 -4.57
CA MET A 28 6.02 0.36 -5.90
C MET A 28 5.90 -1.16 -6.08
N CYS A 29 4.72 -1.64 -6.44
CA CYS A 29 4.42 -3.06 -6.57
C CYS A 29 3.76 -3.31 -7.94
N ASP A 30 4.32 -4.21 -8.74
CA ASP A 30 3.69 -4.72 -9.97
C ASP A 30 3.63 -6.24 -9.85
N GLU A 31 2.46 -6.75 -9.44
CA GLU A 31 2.33 -8.16 -9.08
C GLU A 31 1.00 -8.79 -9.49
N ARG A 32 1.01 -10.12 -9.64
CA ARG A 32 -0.25 -10.83 -9.87
C ARG A 32 -1.08 -10.99 -8.60
N HIS A 33 -0.43 -11.20 -7.46
CA HIS A 33 -1.09 -11.27 -6.17
C HIS A 33 -0.17 -10.72 -5.09
N SER A 34 -0.58 -9.70 -4.35
CA SER A 34 0.15 -9.27 -3.17
C SER A 34 -0.72 -9.29 -1.91
N ILE A 35 -0.01 -9.30 -0.78
CA ILE A 35 -0.54 -8.87 0.51
C ILE A 35 0.42 -7.81 1.02
N ILE A 36 -0.08 -6.59 1.23
CA ILE A 36 0.71 -5.45 1.68
C ILE A 36 0.23 -5.05 3.08
N MET A 37 1.16 -4.96 4.02
CA MET A 37 0.93 -4.45 5.37
C MET A 37 1.84 -3.27 5.67
N CYS A 38 1.25 -2.13 6.02
CA CYS A 38 1.94 -0.88 6.32
C CYS A 38 1.52 -0.37 7.69
N ASP A 39 2.47 -0.14 8.59
CA ASP A 39 2.24 0.50 9.89
C ASP A 39 3.28 1.60 10.09
N GLU A 40 2.97 2.78 9.56
CA GLU A 40 3.95 3.85 9.36
C GLU A 40 3.29 5.24 9.47
N PRO A 41 4.02 6.28 9.93
CA PRO A 41 3.47 7.63 9.98
C PRO A 41 3.12 8.20 8.60
N HIS A 42 3.88 7.84 7.57
CA HIS A 42 3.79 8.40 6.23
C HIS A 42 4.15 7.36 5.16
N SER A 43 3.25 7.08 4.22
CA SER A 43 3.61 6.27 3.04
C SER A 43 3.11 6.85 1.71
N VAL A 44 3.74 6.36 0.65
CA VAL A 44 3.23 6.44 -0.72
C VAL A 44 3.21 5.02 -1.27
N LEU A 45 2.02 4.51 -1.59
CA LEU A 45 1.87 3.18 -2.20
C LEU A 45 1.38 3.34 -3.63
N MET A 46 2.09 2.72 -4.57
CA MET A 46 1.70 2.63 -5.97
C MET A 46 1.68 1.15 -6.36
N CYS A 47 0.51 0.57 -6.58
CA CYS A 47 0.40 -0.84 -6.95
C CYS A 47 -0.43 -1.03 -8.23
N ASP A 48 0.10 -1.84 -9.14
CA ASP A 48 -0.60 -2.37 -10.31
C ASP A 48 -0.71 -3.88 -10.10
N GLU A 49 -1.90 -4.37 -9.73
CA GLU A 49 -2.05 -5.75 -9.32
C GLU A 49 -3.33 -6.44 -9.77
N ARG A 50 -3.24 -7.73 -10.08
CA ARG A 50 -4.46 -8.48 -10.43
C ARG A 50 -5.32 -8.79 -9.21
N HIS A 51 -4.71 -9.13 -8.07
CA HIS A 51 -5.43 -9.25 -6.81
C HIS A 51 -4.57 -8.73 -5.67
N SER A 52 -5.13 -7.91 -4.79
CA SER A 52 -4.39 -7.41 -3.64
C SER A 52 -5.18 -7.53 -2.35
N ILE A 53 -4.46 -7.59 -1.25
CA ILE A 53 -4.99 -7.31 0.08
C ILE A 53 -4.09 -6.26 0.71
N LEU A 54 -4.68 -5.12 1.07
CA LEU A 54 -3.98 -4.02 1.70
C LEU A 54 -4.49 -3.82 3.12
N MET A 55 -3.56 -3.79 4.09
CA MET A 55 -3.82 -3.40 5.46
C MET A 55 -2.87 -2.26 5.86
N CYS A 56 -3.42 -1.08 6.11
CA CYS A 56 -2.64 0.11 6.46
C CYS A 56 -3.14 0.73 7.76
N ASP A 57 -2.23 1.09 8.65
CA ASP A 57 -2.46 2.00 9.77
C ASP A 57 -1.45 3.15 9.63
N GLU A 58 -1.92 4.31 9.19
CA GLU A 58 -1.05 5.44 8.86
C GLU A 58 -1.61 6.80 9.29
N ARG A 59 -0.72 7.78 9.49
CA ARG A 59 -1.18 9.16 9.71
C ARG A 59 -1.45 9.88 8.40
N HIS A 60 -0.58 9.69 7.40
CA HIS A 60 -0.76 10.28 6.09
C HIS A 60 -0.34 9.30 5.01
N SER A 61 -1.23 9.04 4.06
CA SER A 61 -0.93 8.17 2.93
C SER A 61 -1.28 8.84 1.60
N ALA A 62 -0.54 8.44 0.57
CA ALA A 62 -0.94 8.64 -0.81
C ALA A 62 -0.98 7.27 -1.50
N LEU A 63 -2.18 6.86 -1.87
CA LEU A 63 -2.49 5.52 -2.35
C LEU A 63 -2.94 5.60 -3.81
N MET A 64 -2.21 4.93 -4.70
CA MET A 64 -2.54 4.81 -6.11
C MET A 64 -2.59 3.35 -6.52
N PHE A 65 -3.74 2.92 -7.00
CA PHE A 65 -3.99 1.52 -7.30
C PHE A 65 -4.67 1.34 -8.65
N ASP A 66 -4.12 0.42 -9.44
CA ASP A 66 -4.77 -0.14 -10.63
C ASP A 66 -4.92 -1.63 -10.38
N GLU A 67 -6.12 -2.09 -10.05
CA GLU A 67 -6.32 -3.47 -9.63
C GLU A 67 -7.58 -4.10 -10.19
N ARG A 68 -7.58 -5.43 -10.31
CA ARG A 68 -8.81 -6.13 -10.72
C ARG A 68 -9.71 -6.50 -9.54
N HIS A 69 -9.10 -6.92 -8.43
CA HIS A 69 -9.80 -7.37 -7.23
C HIS A 69 -9.00 -6.99 -5.99
N SER A 70 -9.59 -6.26 -5.06
CA SER A 70 -8.90 -5.83 -3.85
C SER A 70 -9.76 -5.95 -2.61
N ILE A 71 -9.07 -6.11 -1.49
CA ILE A 71 -9.60 -5.94 -0.15
C ILE A 71 -8.72 -4.90 0.53
N ARG A 72 -9.32 -3.77 0.94
CA ARG A 72 -8.60 -2.72 1.67
C ARG A 72 -9.16 -2.52 3.06
N MET A 73 -8.27 -2.52 4.04
CA MET A 73 -8.54 -2.05 5.41
C MET A 73 -7.50 -1.00 5.76
N CYS A 74 -7.90 0.27 5.73
CA CYS A 74 -6.99 1.40 5.97
C CYS A 74 -7.55 2.26 7.12
N ASP A 75 -6.77 2.41 8.20
CA ASP A 75 -7.02 3.41 9.24
C ASP A 75 -6.06 4.57 9.01
N GLU A 76 -6.59 5.67 8.47
CA GLU A 76 -5.79 6.81 8.03
C GLU A 76 -6.37 8.13 8.51
N ARG A 77 -5.54 9.01 9.08
CA ARG A 77 -6.00 10.36 9.47
C ARG A 77 -6.18 11.27 8.28
N HIS A 78 -5.28 11.19 7.31
CA HIS A 78 -5.34 11.95 6.07
C HIS A 78 -4.89 11.05 4.93
N SER A 79 -5.71 10.92 3.89
CA SER A 79 -5.29 10.17 2.73
C SER A 79 -5.78 10.77 1.43
N ILE A 80 -4.98 10.51 0.39
CA ILE A 80 -5.35 10.71 -0.99
C ILE A 80 -5.37 9.33 -1.62
N MET A 81 -6.54 8.90 -2.07
CA MET A 81 -6.72 7.59 -2.69
C MET A 81 -7.21 7.77 -4.13
N MET A 82 -6.47 7.16 -5.06
CA MET A 82 -6.83 7.02 -6.46
C MET A 82 -6.87 5.53 -6.78
N CYS A 83 -8.06 5.02 -7.10
CA CYS A 83 -8.22 3.60 -7.45
C CYS A 83 -8.93 3.49 -8.80
N ASP A 84 -8.34 2.73 -9.72
CA ASP A 84 -9.05 2.15 -10.86
C ASP A 84 -9.24 0.66 -10.56
N GLU A 85 -10.50 0.23 -10.39
CA GLU A 85 -10.77 -1.13 -9.96
C GLU A 85 -12.06 -1.73 -10.53
N ALA A 86 -11.97 -2.99 -10.98
CA ALA A 86 -13.10 -3.70 -11.56
C ALA A 86 -14.09 -4.25 -10.51
N SER A 87 -13.63 -4.60 -9.30
CA SER A 87 -14.51 -4.98 -8.19
C SER A 87 -13.87 -4.73 -6.82
N PHE A 88 -14.45 -3.81 -6.06
CA PHE A 88 -13.89 -3.29 -4.82
C PHE A 88 -14.75 -3.65 -3.60
N TYR A 89 -14.12 -4.12 -2.52
CA TYR A 89 -14.76 -4.34 -1.21
C TYR A 89 -14.02 -3.59 -0.10
N THR A 90 -14.77 -2.76 0.62
CA THR A 90 -14.32 -2.03 1.82
C THR A 90 -15.27 -2.28 2.97
N ASP A 91 -14.74 -2.65 4.13
CA ASP A 91 -15.42 -2.44 5.40
C ASP A 91 -14.93 -1.09 5.95
N VAL A 92 -15.87 -0.16 6.15
CA VAL A 92 -15.67 1.15 6.80
C VAL A 92 -16.16 1.09 8.24
#